data_AF-A0A815BYY2-F1
#
_entry.id   AF-A0A815BYY2-F1
#
_cell.length_a   1.000
_cell.length_b   1.000
_cell.length_c   1.000
_cell.angle_alpha   90.00
_cell.angle_beta   90.00
_cell.angle_gamma   90.00
#
_symmetry.space_group_name_H-M   'P 1'
#
loop_
_entity.id
_entity.type
_entity.pdbx_description
1 polymer ?
#
loop_
_entity_poly.entity_id
_entity_poly.type
_entity_poly.pdbx_seq_one_letter_code
_entity_poly.pdbx_strand_id
1 'polypeptide(L)'
;MEGIDIINAQYYSHITIDQLKYIFRSIENSSQLPMLNERLNILHETGSVLVKEYGGHFTRCIEQSGGSAVDLVELIVKKFPSYRDEAVYDGQRVSFYKRAQILVADIWGCFNGHGFGHFTDMDGLTMFADYRVPQVLSHEGVLVYSNELKRRLEKKEEIPYGDSDECEIRAGSILAVHLIVNQANEKIPLEKDTGEGGPRLNAPVVDVYLWRRRRELTHLYKQTPFHRTRSIFY
;
A
#
# COMPACT_ATOMS: atom_id res chain seq x y z
N MET A 1 -9.68 0.31 24.28
CA MET A 1 -10.82 0.22 23.32
C MET A 1 -12.07 -0.09 24.13
N GLU A 2 -13.21 0.52 23.81
CA GLU A 2 -14.47 0.49 24.58
C GLU A 2 -15.19 -0.87 24.55
N GLY A 3 -14.46 -1.99 24.45
CA GLY A 3 -15.01 -3.34 24.35
C GLY A 3 -15.71 -3.66 23.03
N ILE A 4 -15.63 -2.78 22.03
CA ILE A 4 -16.24 -2.99 20.71
C ILE A 4 -15.41 -4.01 19.92
N ASP A 5 -16.08 -5.06 19.43
CA ASP A 5 -15.47 -6.17 18.69
C ASP A 5 -15.22 -5.83 17.20
N ILE A 6 -14.51 -4.73 16.96
CA ILE A 6 -14.27 -4.19 15.61
C ILE A 6 -13.35 -5.07 14.75
N ILE A 7 -12.67 -6.05 15.34
CA ILE A 7 -11.81 -7.00 14.62
C ILE A 7 -12.56 -8.27 14.18
N ASN A 8 -13.81 -8.45 14.61
CA ASN A 8 -14.64 -9.60 14.25
C ASN A 8 -15.41 -9.37 12.95
N ALA A 9 -15.16 -10.23 11.96
CA ALA A 9 -15.80 -10.16 10.65
C ALA A 9 -17.33 -10.22 10.69
N GLN A 10 -17.90 -10.97 11.65
CA GLN A 10 -19.35 -11.02 11.83
C GLN A 10 -19.91 -9.69 12.34
N TYR A 11 -19.15 -8.98 13.19
CA TYR A 11 -19.55 -7.69 13.72
C TYR A 11 -19.47 -6.60 12.65
N TYR A 12 -18.29 -6.40 12.05
CA TYR A 12 -18.11 -5.30 11.11
C TYR A 12 -18.78 -5.54 9.75
N SER A 13 -19.26 -6.75 9.46
CA SER A 13 -20.13 -7.01 8.30
C SER A 13 -21.54 -6.42 8.44
N HIS A 14 -21.96 -6.08 9.66
CA HIS A 14 -23.31 -5.58 9.97
C HIS A 14 -23.29 -4.24 10.73
N ILE A 15 -22.10 -3.65 10.92
CA ILE A 15 -21.96 -2.38 11.62
C ILE A 15 -22.77 -1.27 10.91
N THR A 16 -23.38 -0.36 11.66
CA THR A 16 -24.09 0.79 11.09
C THR A 16 -23.15 1.96 10.85
N ILE A 17 -23.58 2.91 10.02
CA ILE A 17 -22.85 4.16 9.78
C ILE A 17 -22.60 4.95 11.08
N ASP A 18 -23.55 4.95 12.02
CA ASP A 18 -23.42 5.69 13.27
C ASP A 18 -22.50 4.99 14.26
N GLN A 19 -22.52 3.65 14.30
CA GLN A 19 -21.50 2.89 15.03
C GLN A 19 -20.10 3.15 14.45
N LEU A 20 -19.97 3.19 13.11
CA LEU A 20 -18.70 3.48 12.46
C LEU A 20 -18.20 4.90 12.79
N LYS A 21 -19.08 5.92 12.74
CA LYS A 21 -18.77 7.29 13.18
C LYS A 21 -18.31 7.31 14.63
N TYR A 22 -19.00 6.57 15.49
CA TYR A 22 -18.67 6.51 16.90
C TYR A 22 -17.30 5.87 17.12
N ILE A 23 -16.99 4.75 16.47
CA ILE A 23 -15.69 4.08 16.60
C ILE A 23 -14.54 4.97 16.11
N PHE A 24 -14.72 5.62 14.96
CA PHE A 24 -13.69 6.46 14.34
C PHE A 24 -13.83 7.96 14.64
N ARG A 25 -14.51 8.32 15.74
CA ARG A 25 -14.65 9.72 16.16
C ARG A 25 -13.29 10.34 16.50
N SER A 26 -13.09 11.58 16.10
CA SER A 26 -11.89 12.33 16.49
C SER A 26 -11.94 12.67 17.98
N ILE A 27 -10.81 12.54 18.68
CA ILE A 27 -10.66 12.98 20.08
C ILE A 27 -10.86 14.50 20.19
N GLU A 28 -10.52 15.24 19.13
CA GLU A 28 -10.52 16.71 19.10
C GLU A 28 -11.72 17.30 18.31
N ASN A 29 -12.69 16.48 17.89
CA ASN A 29 -13.82 16.89 17.02
C ASN A 29 -13.40 17.63 15.72
N SER A 30 -12.14 17.51 15.32
CA SER A 30 -11.54 18.35 14.29
C SER A 30 -11.75 17.85 12.86
N SER A 31 -12.19 16.60 12.67
CA SER A 31 -12.50 16.05 11.35
C SER A 31 -13.30 14.75 11.44
N GLN A 32 -14.13 14.50 10.42
CA GLN A 32 -14.79 13.22 10.19
C GLN A 32 -13.90 12.34 9.31
N LEU A 33 -13.94 11.03 9.54
CA LEU A 33 -13.27 10.05 8.68
C LEU A 33 -13.67 10.25 7.20
N PRO A 34 -12.71 10.50 6.29
CA PRO A 34 -13.01 10.67 4.88
C PRO A 34 -13.61 9.40 4.26
N MET A 35 -14.53 9.58 3.30
CA MET A 35 -15.14 8.48 2.54
C MET A 35 -15.82 7.45 3.45
N LEU A 36 -16.58 7.94 4.44
CA LEU A 36 -17.16 7.10 5.48
C LEU A 36 -18.12 6.02 4.92
N ASN A 37 -18.92 6.35 3.91
CA ASN A 37 -19.86 5.40 3.29
C ASN A 37 -19.09 4.31 2.53
N GLU A 38 -18.04 4.70 1.81
CA GLU A 38 -17.17 3.78 1.09
C GLU A 38 -16.45 2.85 2.07
N ARG A 39 -15.96 3.37 3.21
CA ARG A 39 -15.36 2.56 4.27
C ARG A 39 -16.35 1.59 4.91
N LEU A 40 -17.60 2.01 5.11
CA LEU A 40 -18.66 1.13 5.58
C LEU A 40 -18.90 -0.03 4.60
N ASN A 41 -19.01 0.28 3.31
CA ASN A 41 -19.19 -0.73 2.27
C ASN A 41 -18.01 -1.71 2.23
N ILE A 42 -16.78 -1.22 2.40
CA ILE A 42 -15.57 -2.06 2.46
C ILE A 42 -15.62 -3.01 3.66
N LEU A 43 -16.05 -2.55 4.83
CA LEU A 43 -16.21 -3.42 6.01
C LEU A 43 -17.28 -4.49 5.76
N HIS A 44 -18.44 -4.11 5.21
CA HIS A 44 -19.51 -5.04 4.86
C HIS A 44 -19.05 -6.09 3.85
N GLU A 45 -18.38 -5.67 2.77
CA GLU A 45 -17.81 -6.56 1.76
C GLU A 45 -16.79 -7.52 2.36
N THR A 46 -15.78 -6.98 3.03
CA THR A 46 -14.67 -7.77 3.60
C THR A 46 -15.17 -8.76 4.63
N GLY A 47 -16.10 -8.33 5.49
CA GLY A 47 -16.63 -9.16 6.56
C GLY A 47 -17.51 -10.28 6.01
N SER A 48 -18.33 -9.97 5.00
CA SER A 48 -19.18 -10.97 4.33
C SER A 48 -18.35 -12.05 3.64
N VAL A 49 -17.28 -11.66 2.92
CA VAL A 49 -16.35 -12.61 2.29
C VAL A 49 -15.67 -13.48 3.34
N LEU A 50 -15.15 -12.87 4.42
CA LEU A 50 -14.46 -13.59 5.48
C LEU A 50 -15.37 -14.60 6.19
N VAL A 51 -16.58 -14.20 6.58
CA VAL A 51 -17.55 -15.08 7.23
C VAL A 51 -17.91 -16.25 6.31
N LYS A 52 -18.24 -15.97 5.05
CA LYS A 52 -18.74 -16.97 4.11
C LYS A 52 -17.67 -17.94 3.63
N GLU A 53 -16.48 -17.44 3.29
CA GLU A 53 -15.45 -18.25 2.61
C GLU A 53 -14.33 -18.70 3.54
N TYR A 54 -14.10 -17.98 4.64
CA TYR A 54 -12.97 -18.22 5.54
C TYR A 54 -13.41 -18.42 7.00
N GLY A 55 -14.71 -18.63 7.25
CA GLY A 55 -15.27 -18.83 8.60
C GLY A 55 -14.94 -17.71 9.58
N GLY A 56 -14.79 -16.48 9.08
CA GLY A 56 -14.47 -15.29 9.87
C GLY A 56 -12.99 -15.04 10.11
N HIS A 57 -12.08 -15.90 9.63
CA HIS A 57 -10.65 -15.83 9.94
C HIS A 57 -9.78 -15.60 8.70
N PHE A 58 -9.13 -14.44 8.61
CA PHE A 58 -8.22 -14.13 7.50
C PHE A 58 -6.98 -15.03 7.45
N THR A 59 -6.59 -15.68 8.56
CA THR A 59 -5.48 -16.65 8.57
C THR A 59 -5.69 -17.80 7.59
N ARG A 60 -6.94 -18.21 7.33
CA ARG A 60 -7.24 -19.24 6.32
C ARG A 60 -6.99 -18.76 4.89
N CYS A 61 -7.14 -17.46 4.63
CA CYS A 61 -6.77 -16.83 3.36
C CYS A 61 -5.24 -16.83 3.20
N ILE A 62 -4.50 -16.56 4.29
CA ILE A 62 -3.02 -16.65 4.31
C ILE A 62 -2.58 -18.09 4.01
N GLU A 63 -3.12 -19.08 4.72
CA GLU A 63 -2.78 -20.50 4.53
C GLU A 63 -3.03 -20.96 3.09
N GLN A 64 -4.10 -20.48 2.45
CA GLN A 64 -4.42 -20.80 1.06
C GLN A 64 -3.40 -20.30 0.04
N SER A 65 -2.60 -19.27 0.38
CA SER A 65 -1.49 -18.78 -0.48
C SER A 65 -0.30 -19.72 -0.54
N GLY A 66 -0.24 -20.75 0.31
CA GLY A 66 0.88 -21.71 0.31
C GLY A 66 2.25 -21.12 0.65
N GLY A 67 2.30 -19.93 1.27
CA GLY A 67 3.56 -19.24 1.57
C GLY A 67 4.14 -18.45 0.39
N SER A 68 3.33 -18.13 -0.63
CA SER A 68 3.68 -17.15 -1.65
C SER A 68 3.02 -15.79 -1.35
N ALA A 69 3.83 -14.75 -1.29
CA ALA A 69 3.41 -13.36 -1.18
C ALA A 69 2.63 -12.93 -2.43
N VAL A 70 3.08 -13.34 -3.62
CA VAL A 70 2.43 -13.01 -4.89
C VAL A 70 1.04 -13.67 -4.96
N ASP A 71 0.96 -14.97 -4.67
CA ASP A 71 -0.32 -15.69 -4.67
C ASP A 71 -1.28 -15.13 -3.61
N LEU A 72 -0.78 -14.68 -2.46
CA LEU A 72 -1.61 -14.02 -1.46
C LEU A 72 -2.17 -12.68 -1.97
N VAL A 73 -1.35 -11.86 -2.65
CA VAL A 73 -1.83 -10.63 -3.30
C VAL A 73 -2.92 -10.95 -4.33
N GLU A 74 -2.70 -11.93 -5.20
CA GLU A 74 -3.69 -12.35 -6.20
C GLU A 74 -4.98 -12.86 -5.56
N LEU A 75 -4.87 -13.66 -4.50
CA LEU A 75 -6.02 -14.16 -3.76
C LEU A 75 -6.80 -13.02 -3.11
N ILE A 76 -6.11 -12.05 -2.51
CA ILE A 76 -6.74 -10.86 -1.91
C ILE A 76 -7.52 -10.08 -2.97
N VAL A 77 -6.87 -9.74 -4.09
CA VAL A 77 -7.46 -8.98 -5.20
C VAL A 77 -8.67 -9.72 -5.79
N LYS A 78 -8.58 -11.04 -5.93
CA LYS A 78 -9.66 -11.88 -6.45
C LYS A 78 -10.87 -11.96 -5.53
N LYS A 79 -10.65 -12.02 -4.21
CA LYS A 79 -11.69 -12.30 -3.21
C LYS A 79 -12.28 -11.04 -2.59
N PHE A 80 -11.51 -9.96 -2.52
CA PHE A 80 -11.89 -8.71 -1.87
C PHE A 80 -11.86 -7.56 -2.90
N PRO A 81 -12.98 -7.27 -3.58
CA PRO A 81 -13.04 -6.27 -4.65
C PRO A 81 -12.47 -4.89 -4.28
N SER A 82 -12.59 -4.46 -3.04
CA SER A 82 -12.03 -3.20 -2.52
C SER A 82 -10.49 -3.12 -2.51
N TYR A 83 -9.79 -4.21 -2.85
CA TYR A 83 -8.35 -4.26 -3.08
C TYR A 83 -7.95 -4.23 -4.57
N ARG A 84 -8.91 -4.29 -5.50
CA ARG A 84 -8.68 -4.28 -6.96
C ARG A 84 -8.35 -2.86 -7.47
N ASP A 85 -7.15 -2.42 -7.14
CA ASP A 85 -6.58 -1.13 -7.54
C ASP A 85 -6.04 -1.22 -8.98
N GLU A 86 -6.87 -0.80 -9.92
CA GLU A 86 -6.68 -0.93 -11.37
C GLU A 86 -7.15 0.33 -12.11
N ALA A 87 -6.50 0.62 -13.23
CA ALA A 87 -6.84 1.74 -14.11
C ALA A 87 -6.71 1.32 -15.58
N VAL A 88 -7.17 2.19 -16.48
CA VAL A 88 -6.93 2.06 -17.93
C VAL A 88 -5.97 3.16 -18.35
N TYR A 89 -4.78 2.79 -18.81
CA TYR A 89 -3.76 3.69 -19.31
C TYR A 89 -3.48 3.37 -20.78
N ASP A 90 -3.66 4.37 -21.66
CA ASP A 90 -3.50 4.21 -23.12
C ASP A 90 -4.24 2.98 -23.70
N GLY A 91 -5.48 2.77 -23.25
CA GLY A 91 -6.32 1.64 -23.66
C GLY A 91 -5.93 0.28 -23.06
N GLN A 92 -4.88 0.21 -22.24
CA GLN A 92 -4.45 -1.00 -21.56
C GLN A 92 -4.85 -1.00 -20.09
N ARG A 93 -5.31 -2.14 -19.58
CA ARG A 93 -5.58 -2.31 -18.15
C ARG A 93 -4.27 -2.46 -17.41
N VAL A 94 -4.05 -1.60 -16.40
CA VAL A 94 -2.90 -1.62 -15.51
C VAL A 94 -3.36 -1.85 -14.07
N SER A 95 -2.48 -2.43 -13.26
CA SER A 95 -2.77 -2.79 -11.87
C SER A 95 -1.65 -2.37 -10.94
N PHE A 96 -2.01 -1.79 -9.79
CA PHE A 96 -1.05 -1.40 -8.75
C PHE A 96 -1.19 -2.24 -7.48
N TYR A 97 -2.42 -2.68 -7.16
CA TYR A 97 -2.75 -3.51 -6.00
C TYR A 97 -2.12 -3.06 -4.67
N LYS A 98 -1.93 -1.74 -4.50
CA LYS A 98 -1.10 -1.17 -3.43
C LYS A 98 -1.50 -1.67 -2.03
N ARG A 99 -2.79 -1.60 -1.72
CA ARG A 99 -3.31 -2.02 -0.41
C ARG A 99 -3.14 -3.52 -0.16
N ALA A 100 -3.20 -4.35 -1.21
CA ALA A 100 -3.01 -5.80 -1.08
C ALA A 100 -1.53 -6.10 -0.81
N GLN A 101 -0.63 -5.44 -1.53
CA GLN A 101 0.81 -5.56 -1.31
C GLN A 101 1.22 -5.07 0.10
N ILE A 102 0.66 -3.95 0.58
CA ILE A 102 0.87 -3.48 1.95
C ILE A 102 0.41 -4.52 2.96
N LEU A 103 -0.79 -5.10 2.79
CA LEU A 103 -1.29 -6.12 3.72
C LEU A 103 -0.34 -7.32 3.82
N VAL A 104 0.16 -7.82 2.70
CA VAL A 104 1.13 -8.93 2.69
C VAL A 104 2.45 -8.54 3.35
N ALA A 105 2.98 -7.34 3.04
CA ALA A 105 4.21 -6.86 3.64
C ALA A 105 4.09 -6.58 5.15
N ASP A 106 2.94 -6.09 5.61
CA ASP A 106 2.65 -5.90 7.03
C ASP A 106 2.57 -7.24 7.75
N ILE A 107 1.95 -8.27 7.15
CA ILE A 107 1.94 -9.62 7.72
C ILE A 107 3.36 -10.18 7.81
N TRP A 108 4.14 -10.07 6.73
CA TRP A 108 5.55 -10.48 6.72
C TRP A 108 6.35 -9.79 7.83
N GLY A 109 6.23 -8.47 7.95
CA GLY A 109 6.93 -7.66 8.95
C GLY A 109 6.47 -7.94 10.38
N CYS A 110 5.17 -8.06 10.63
CA CYS A 110 4.62 -8.32 11.96
C CYS A 110 5.07 -9.67 12.56
N PHE A 111 5.28 -10.68 11.70
CA PHE A 111 5.74 -12.00 12.12
C PHE A 111 7.24 -12.22 11.86
N ASN A 112 7.99 -11.19 11.48
CA ASN A 112 9.43 -11.28 11.15
C ASN A 112 9.76 -12.41 10.16
N GLY A 113 8.91 -12.66 9.16
CA GLY A 113 9.14 -13.73 8.17
C GLY A 113 8.87 -15.16 8.66
N HIS A 114 8.24 -15.34 9.82
CA HIS A 114 7.93 -16.65 10.41
C HIS A 114 6.41 -16.89 10.51
N GLY A 115 5.99 -18.14 10.71
CA GLY A 115 4.57 -18.48 10.89
C GLY A 115 3.70 -17.97 9.74
N PHE A 116 2.66 -17.18 10.06
CA PHE A 116 1.78 -16.56 9.05
C PHE A 116 2.48 -15.53 8.15
N GLY A 117 3.64 -15.01 8.56
CA GLY A 117 4.44 -14.12 7.72
C GLY A 117 5.54 -14.82 6.93
N HIS A 118 5.59 -16.15 6.93
CA HIS A 118 6.59 -16.86 6.14
C HIS A 118 6.21 -16.88 4.65
N PHE A 119 6.87 -16.03 3.87
CA PHE A 119 6.73 -15.96 2.42
C PHE A 119 8.07 -16.20 1.73
N THR A 120 8.05 -16.93 0.61
CA THR A 120 9.27 -17.38 -0.11
C THR A 120 9.69 -16.45 -1.25
N ASP A 121 8.83 -15.53 -1.65
CA ASP A 121 8.92 -14.73 -2.88
C ASP A 121 8.55 -13.25 -2.63
N MET A 122 8.92 -12.71 -1.47
CA MET A 122 8.71 -11.29 -1.13
C MET A 122 9.29 -10.32 -2.16
N ASP A 123 10.32 -10.75 -2.92
CA ASP A 123 10.93 -9.99 -4.01
C ASP A 123 9.99 -9.79 -5.21
N GLY A 124 8.90 -10.57 -5.28
CA GLY A 124 7.82 -10.38 -6.26
C GLY A 124 6.91 -9.19 -5.96
N LEU A 125 6.96 -8.62 -4.74
CA LEU A 125 6.24 -7.39 -4.41
C LEU A 125 7.00 -6.16 -4.89
N THR A 126 6.26 -5.11 -5.23
CA THR A 126 6.79 -3.80 -5.61
C THR A 126 6.80 -2.84 -4.43
N MET A 127 7.31 -1.62 -4.65
CA MET A 127 7.03 -0.51 -3.74
C MET A 127 5.53 -0.19 -3.75
N PHE A 128 5.06 0.45 -2.68
CA PHE A 128 3.65 0.74 -2.50
C PHE A 128 3.35 2.11 -3.08
N ALA A 129 2.87 2.13 -4.33
CA ALA A 129 2.67 3.34 -5.13
C ALA A 129 1.60 4.29 -4.55
N ASP A 130 1.96 5.01 -3.49
CA ASP A 130 1.21 6.06 -2.81
C ASP A 130 1.54 7.45 -3.38
N TYR A 131 1.28 8.52 -2.63
CA TYR A 131 1.61 9.89 -3.00
C TYR A 131 2.79 10.49 -2.23
N ARG A 132 3.33 9.79 -1.23
CA ARG A 132 4.42 10.26 -0.35
C ARG A 132 5.78 9.76 -0.78
N VAL A 133 5.90 8.51 -1.21
CA VAL A 133 7.15 7.99 -1.75
C VAL A 133 7.54 8.70 -3.06
N PRO A 134 6.63 8.94 -4.03
CA PRO A 134 6.94 9.76 -5.20
C PRO A 134 7.38 11.19 -4.84
N GLN A 135 6.87 11.75 -3.74
CA GLN A 135 7.30 13.06 -3.23
C GLN A 135 8.78 13.06 -2.85
N VAL A 136 9.25 12.00 -2.18
CA VAL A 136 10.67 11.84 -1.81
C VAL A 136 11.51 11.65 -3.06
N LEU A 137 11.12 10.71 -3.93
CA LEU A 137 11.86 10.40 -5.15
C LEU A 137 12.01 11.63 -6.05
N SER A 138 10.97 12.46 -6.15
CA SER A 138 11.05 13.71 -6.92
C SER A 138 11.95 14.75 -6.26
N HIS A 139 11.89 14.89 -4.93
CA HIS A 139 12.78 15.81 -4.20
C HIS A 139 14.26 15.45 -4.38
N GLU A 140 14.59 14.16 -4.32
CA GLU A 140 15.96 13.63 -4.46
C GLU A 140 16.43 13.58 -5.92
N GLY A 141 15.62 14.06 -6.88
CA GLY A 141 15.96 14.10 -8.31
C GLY A 141 15.87 12.76 -9.04
N VAL A 142 15.30 11.73 -8.41
CA VAL A 142 15.09 10.41 -9.02
C VAL A 142 13.91 10.42 -9.99
N LEU A 143 12.81 11.08 -9.61
CA LEU A 143 11.67 11.31 -10.49
C LEU A 143 11.67 12.75 -11.00
N VAL A 144 11.72 12.90 -12.32
CA VAL A 144 11.66 14.21 -13.00
C VAL A 144 10.37 14.29 -13.80
N TYR A 145 9.48 15.19 -13.40
CA TYR A 145 8.19 15.39 -14.06
C TYR A 145 8.30 16.37 -15.23
N SER A 146 7.41 16.19 -16.22
CA SER A 146 7.22 17.17 -17.29
C SER A 146 6.80 18.53 -16.72
N ASN A 147 7.06 19.62 -17.46
CA ASN A 147 6.66 20.96 -17.03
C ASN A 147 5.15 21.07 -16.77
N GLU A 148 4.34 20.37 -17.58
CA GLU A 148 2.89 20.39 -17.44
C GLU A 148 2.43 19.66 -16.17
N LEU A 149 2.91 18.45 -15.93
CA LEU A 149 2.60 17.72 -14.70
C LEU A 149 3.07 18.50 -13.47
N LYS A 150 4.30 19.02 -13.50
CA LYS A 150 4.85 19.83 -12.40
C LYS A 150 3.94 21.03 -12.07
N ARG A 151 3.43 21.72 -13.10
CA ARG A 151 2.49 22.84 -12.96
C ARG A 151 1.17 22.41 -12.29
N ARG A 152 0.60 21.25 -12.67
CA ARG A 152 -0.62 20.69 -12.04
C ARG A 152 -0.38 20.43 -10.55
N LEU A 153 0.76 19.80 -10.22
CA LEU A 153 1.15 19.47 -8.85
C LEU A 153 1.37 20.73 -7.98
N GLU A 154 2.07 21.74 -8.51
CA GLU A 154 2.32 23.02 -7.81
C GLU A 154 1.03 23.80 -7.52
N LYS A 155 0.08 23.77 -8.46
CA LYS A 155 -1.26 24.35 -8.28
C LYS A 155 -2.14 23.55 -7.31
N LYS A 156 -1.67 22.39 -6.84
CA LYS A 156 -2.42 21.49 -5.94
C LYS A 156 -3.75 21.05 -6.56
N GLU A 157 -3.78 20.92 -7.88
CA GLU A 157 -4.94 20.43 -8.62
C GLU A 157 -5.27 19.00 -8.16
N GLU A 158 -6.56 18.69 -8.05
CA GLU A 158 -7.00 17.32 -7.80
C GLU A 158 -6.79 16.52 -9.09
N ILE A 159 -6.02 15.43 -9.01
CA ILE A 159 -5.77 14.52 -10.12
C ILE A 159 -6.70 13.32 -9.91
N PRO A 160 -7.66 13.07 -10.83
CA PRO A 160 -8.58 11.95 -10.71
C PRO A 160 -7.86 10.60 -10.59
N TYR A 161 -8.51 9.66 -9.91
CA TYR A 161 -8.03 8.28 -9.87
C TYR A 161 -8.08 7.67 -11.29
N GLY A 162 -6.98 7.08 -11.75
CA GLY A 162 -6.87 6.55 -13.11
C GLY A 162 -6.60 7.60 -14.19
N ASP A 163 -6.35 8.86 -13.81
CA ASP A 163 -5.79 9.87 -14.73
C ASP A 163 -4.40 9.44 -15.20
N SER A 164 -4.02 9.79 -16.43
CA SER A 164 -2.71 9.41 -16.99
C SER A 164 -1.56 9.87 -16.10
N ASP A 165 -1.64 11.07 -15.55
CA ASP A 165 -0.60 11.63 -14.68
C ASP A 165 -0.52 10.87 -13.34
N GLU A 166 -1.65 10.45 -12.77
CA GLU A 166 -1.66 9.63 -11.55
C GLU A 166 -1.04 8.25 -11.82
N CYS A 167 -1.41 7.62 -12.92
CA CYS A 167 -0.85 6.33 -13.33
C CYS A 167 0.66 6.42 -13.61
N GLU A 168 1.11 7.47 -14.31
CA GLU A 168 2.53 7.70 -14.62
C GLU A 168 3.37 7.94 -13.37
N ILE A 169 2.89 8.74 -12.41
CA ILE A 169 3.60 8.95 -11.14
C ILE A 169 3.78 7.63 -10.40
N ARG A 170 2.73 6.81 -10.34
CA ARG A 170 2.75 5.52 -9.64
C ARG A 170 3.65 4.50 -10.33
N ALA A 171 3.50 4.33 -11.63
CA ALA A 171 4.32 3.41 -12.42
C ALA A 171 5.80 3.84 -12.41
N GLY A 172 6.07 5.14 -12.57
CA GLY A 172 7.41 5.72 -12.48
C GLY A 172 8.04 5.49 -11.10
N SER A 173 7.27 5.59 -10.02
CA SER A 173 7.74 5.31 -8.66
C SER A 173 8.08 3.83 -8.46
N ILE A 174 7.25 2.92 -8.99
CA ILE A 174 7.53 1.48 -8.97
C ILE A 174 8.84 1.17 -9.69
N LEU A 175 9.00 1.70 -10.91
CA LEU A 175 10.21 1.52 -11.68
C LEU A 175 11.43 2.11 -10.98
N ALA A 176 11.32 3.33 -10.45
CA ALA A 176 12.41 3.99 -9.73
C ALA A 176 12.90 3.15 -8.53
N VAL A 177 11.99 2.65 -7.69
CA VAL A 177 12.37 1.82 -6.55
C VAL A 177 12.95 0.48 -7.00
N HIS A 178 12.39 -0.15 -8.04
CA HIS A 178 12.96 -1.38 -8.62
C HIS A 178 14.42 -1.16 -9.05
N LEU A 179 14.71 -0.05 -9.75
CA LEU A 179 16.07 0.30 -10.15
C LEU A 179 16.99 0.59 -8.96
N ILE A 180 16.49 1.27 -7.92
CA ILE A 180 17.23 1.52 -6.68
C ILE A 180 17.59 0.19 -6.00
N VAL A 181 16.64 -0.74 -5.88
CA VAL A 181 16.86 -2.07 -5.29
C VAL A 181 17.97 -2.81 -6.03
N ASN A 182 17.89 -2.86 -7.37
CA ASN A 182 18.90 -3.54 -8.19
C ASN A 182 20.30 -2.93 -7.99
N GLN A 183 20.42 -1.60 -8.11
CA GLN A 183 21.70 -0.92 -7.93
C GLN A 183 22.25 -1.01 -6.51
N ALA A 184 21.37 -1.03 -5.50
CA ALA A 184 21.79 -1.18 -4.11
C ALA A 184 22.32 -2.60 -3.87
N ASN A 185 21.62 -3.63 -4.34
CA ASN A 185 22.02 -5.03 -4.20
C ASN A 185 23.34 -5.34 -4.92
N GLU A 186 23.64 -4.70 -6.06
CA GLU A 186 24.95 -4.81 -6.73
C GLU A 186 26.11 -4.29 -5.88
N LYS A 187 25.85 -3.34 -4.98
CA LYS A 187 26.86 -2.70 -4.13
C LYS A 187 27.01 -3.36 -2.77
N ILE A 188 26.11 -4.26 -2.38
CA ILE A 188 26.21 -5.00 -1.12
C ILE A 188 27.35 -6.02 -1.26
N PRO A 189 28.45 -5.88 -0.49
CA PRO A 189 29.56 -6.82 -0.56
C PRO A 189 29.09 -8.23 -0.17
N LEU A 190 29.64 -9.24 -0.83
CA LEU A 190 29.57 -10.62 -0.34
C LEU A 190 30.37 -10.72 0.96
N GLU A 191 29.80 -11.31 2.01
CA GLU A 191 30.57 -11.56 3.23
C GLU A 191 31.63 -12.62 2.93
N LYS A 192 32.89 -12.28 3.24
CA LYS A 192 34.06 -13.08 2.85
C LYS A 192 34.18 -14.43 3.58
N ASP A 193 33.54 -14.57 4.75
CA ASP A 193 33.71 -15.74 5.62
C ASP A 193 32.59 -16.79 5.48
N THR A 194 31.41 -16.41 4.97
CA THR A 194 30.27 -17.33 4.76
C THR A 194 30.02 -17.61 3.28
N GLY A 195 30.52 -16.77 2.37
CA GLY A 195 30.14 -16.80 0.95
C GLY A 195 28.69 -16.35 0.72
N GLU A 196 27.98 -15.98 1.78
CA GLU A 196 26.63 -15.44 1.73
C GLU A 196 26.71 -13.92 1.57
N GLY A 197 25.91 -13.36 0.65
CA GLY A 197 25.77 -11.92 0.56
C GLY A 197 25.14 -11.35 1.82
N GLY A 198 25.44 -10.09 2.15
CA GLY A 198 24.62 -9.34 3.11
C GLY A 198 23.13 -9.39 2.72
N PRO A 199 22.20 -9.09 3.66
CA PRO A 199 20.77 -9.25 3.42
C PRO A 199 20.36 -8.45 2.18
N ARG A 200 19.84 -9.16 1.18
CA ARG A 200 19.34 -8.53 -0.05
C ARG A 200 18.18 -7.61 0.29
N LEU A 201 18.20 -6.43 -0.31
CA LEU A 201 17.10 -5.49 -0.26
C LEU A 201 16.02 -5.89 -1.26
N ASN A 202 14.77 -5.65 -0.89
CA ASN A 202 13.63 -5.77 -1.78
C ASN A 202 12.81 -4.47 -1.77
N ALA A 203 11.86 -4.37 -2.70
CA ALA A 203 11.09 -3.14 -2.87
C ALA A 203 10.27 -2.74 -1.63
N PRO A 204 9.61 -3.66 -0.90
CA PRO A 204 8.96 -3.35 0.38
C PRO A 204 9.91 -2.71 1.42
N VAL A 205 11.13 -3.22 1.57
CA VAL A 205 12.12 -2.66 2.52
C VAL A 205 12.53 -1.24 2.13
N VAL A 206 12.80 -1.01 0.83
CA VAL A 206 13.16 0.32 0.33
C VAL A 206 11.99 1.30 0.44
N ASP A 207 10.76 0.85 0.18
CA ASP A 207 9.55 1.66 0.35
C ASP A 207 9.40 2.15 1.80
N VAL A 208 9.47 1.23 2.77
CA VAL A 208 9.39 1.56 4.19
C VAL A 208 10.50 2.53 4.60
N TYR A 209 11.72 2.35 4.08
CA TYR A 209 12.82 3.28 4.31
C TYR A 209 12.51 4.70 3.80
N LEU A 210 12.07 4.83 2.55
CA LEU A 210 11.72 6.13 1.94
C LEU A 210 10.56 6.80 2.69
N TRP A 211 9.53 6.02 3.05
CA TRP A 211 8.38 6.52 3.79
C TRP A 211 8.76 6.99 5.21
N ARG A 212 9.62 6.25 5.93
CA ARG A 212 10.13 6.65 7.24
C ARG A 212 11.00 7.91 7.14
N ARG A 213 11.92 7.95 6.18
CA ARG A 213 12.77 9.11 5.90
C ARG A 213 11.92 10.37 5.67
N ARG A 214 10.82 10.25 4.93
CA ARG A 214 9.87 11.35 4.73
C ARG A 214 9.28 11.88 6.03
N ARG A 215 8.93 10.98 6.96
CA ARG A 215 8.37 11.36 8.26
C ARG A 215 9.40 12.05 9.15
N GLU A 216 10.59 11.49 9.23
CA GLU A 216 11.69 12.01 10.06
C GLU A 216 12.19 13.37 9.54
N LEU A 217 12.30 13.53 8.22
CA LEU A 217 12.77 14.75 7.57
C LEU A 217 11.62 15.56 6.96
N THR A 218 10.49 15.66 7.68
CA THR A 218 9.28 16.33 7.17
C THR A 218 9.56 17.77 6.66
N HIS A 219 10.47 18.49 7.31
CA HIS A 219 10.84 19.86 6.92
C HIS A 219 11.47 19.95 5.52
N LEU A 220 12.24 18.93 5.12
CA LEU A 220 12.92 18.85 3.83
C LEU A 220 11.92 18.66 2.68
N TYR A 221 10.97 17.74 2.87
CA TYR A 221 10.02 17.36 1.82
C TYR A 221 8.75 18.24 1.79
N LYS A 222 8.56 19.13 2.77
CA LYS A 222 7.31 19.92 2.93
C LYS A 222 6.97 20.76 1.69
N GLN A 223 7.99 21.25 0.99
CA GLN A 223 7.82 22.14 -0.17
C GLN A 223 7.68 21.37 -1.49
N THR A 224 8.05 20.08 -1.52
CA THR A 224 7.95 19.28 -2.74
C THR A 224 6.48 18.93 -2.99
N PRO A 225 5.92 19.28 -4.16
CA PRO A 225 4.53 18.97 -4.47
C PRO A 225 4.35 17.47 -4.71
N PHE A 226 3.12 17.00 -4.54
CA PHE A 226 2.73 15.60 -4.73
C PHE A 226 1.29 15.56 -5.24
N HIS A 227 0.91 14.48 -5.92
CA HIS A 227 -0.43 14.37 -6.51
C HIS A 227 -1.49 14.24 -5.43
N ARG A 228 -2.67 14.78 -5.72
CA ARG A 228 -3.83 14.76 -4.81
C ARG A 228 -4.94 13.99 -5.49
N THR A 229 -5.11 12.74 -5.09
CA THR A 229 -6.12 11.86 -5.65
C THR A 229 -7.03 11.36 -4.55
N ARG A 230 -8.34 11.55 -4.74
CA ARG A 230 -9.35 11.05 -3.82
C ARG A 230 -9.78 9.66 -4.26
N SER A 231 -9.38 8.61 -3.53
CA SER A 231 -9.85 7.24 -3.77
C SER A 231 -9.78 6.38 -2.50
N ILE A 232 -10.41 5.22 -2.54
CA ILE A 232 -10.34 4.21 -1.46
C ILE A 232 -8.97 3.49 -1.39
N PHE A 233 -8.07 3.78 -2.32
CA PHE A 233 -6.76 3.15 -2.41
C PHE A 233 -5.67 3.98 -1.72
N TYR A 234 -5.94 5.23 -1.34
CA TYR A 234 -5.00 6.14 -0.67
C TYR A 234 -5.21 6.33 0.82
#